data_AF-A0A9X3SA32-F1
#
_entry.id   AF-A0A9X3SA32-F1
#
_cell.length_a   1.000
_cell.length_b   1.000
_cell.length_c   1.000
_cell.angle_alpha   90.00
_cell.angle_beta   90.00
_cell.angle_gamma   90.00
#
_symmetry.space_group_name_H-M   'P 1'
#
loop_
_entity.id
_entity.type
_entity.pdbx_description
1 polymer ?
#
loop_
_entity_poly.entity_id
_entity_poly.type
_entity_poly.pdbx_seq_one_letter_code
_entity_poly.pdbx_strand_id
1 'polypeptide(L)'
;MTLKLRQEGVAWTDVDGEIVALDEATAEYLAANEAGGLLWRALAKGATRDDLAARLAAEFGIDHERAGADTDAFLAELRARDLLEG
;
A
#
# COMPACT_ATOMS: atom_id res chain seq x y z
N MET A 1 10.08 3.00 11.90
CA MET A 1 8.93 2.16 12.31
C MET A 1 8.48 1.38 11.09
N THR A 2 8.26 0.07 11.22
CA THR A 2 7.93 -0.82 10.10
C THR A 2 6.42 -1.02 10.08
N LEU A 3 5.80 -0.69 8.96
CA LEU A 3 4.37 -0.84 8.72
C LEU A 3 4.11 -2.12 7.93
N LYS A 4 2.98 -2.77 8.23
CA LYS A 4 2.48 -3.96 7.54
C LYS A 4 1.00 -3.85 7.24
N LEU A 5 0.53 -4.59 6.24
CA LEU A 5 -0.90 -4.82 6.06
C LEU A 5 -1.42 -5.70 7.20
N ARG A 6 -2.61 -5.39 7.70
CA ARG A 6 -3.35 -6.24 8.63
C ARG A 6 -3.46 -7.66 8.04
N GLN A 7 -2.97 -8.66 8.78
CA GLN A 7 -2.90 -10.03 8.27
C GLN A 7 -4.25 -10.75 8.32
N GLU A 8 -5.12 -10.35 9.24
CA GLU A 8 -6.43 -10.98 9.44
C GLU A 8 -7.52 -10.25 8.64
N GLY A 9 -8.35 -11.04 7.94
CA GLY A 9 -9.54 -10.53 7.26
C GLY A 9 -9.25 -9.60 6.07
N VAL A 10 -8.08 -9.68 5.44
CA VAL A 10 -7.77 -8.97 4.19
C VAL A 10 -7.27 -9.97 3.15
N ALA A 11 -8.18 -10.41 2.29
CA ALA A 11 -7.84 -11.23 1.13
C ALA A 11 -7.49 -10.33 -0.05
N TRP A 12 -6.45 -10.64 -0.82
CA TRP A 12 -6.11 -9.84 -2.00
C TRP A 12 -5.40 -10.66 -3.07
N THR A 13 -5.45 -10.17 -4.29
CA THR A 13 -4.73 -10.71 -5.43
C THR A 13 -4.07 -9.60 -6.23
N ASP A 14 -2.96 -9.95 -6.87
CA ASP A 14 -2.31 -9.13 -7.88
C ASP A 14 -2.91 -9.46 -9.26
N VAL A 15 -3.22 -8.43 -10.03
CA VAL A 15 -3.67 -8.54 -11.42
C VAL A 15 -2.90 -7.51 -12.24
N ASP A 16 -1.90 -7.98 -12.99
CA ASP A 16 -1.06 -7.15 -13.86
C ASP A 16 -0.47 -5.91 -13.16
N GLY A 17 -0.06 -6.03 -11.89
CA GLY A 17 0.55 -4.95 -11.12
C GLY A 17 -0.45 -4.12 -10.31
N GLU A 18 -1.74 -4.24 -10.59
CA GLU A 18 -2.83 -3.70 -9.77
C GLU A 18 -3.25 -4.69 -8.67
N ILE A 19 -3.93 -4.18 -7.65
CA ILE A 19 -4.43 -5.02 -6.54
C ILE A 19 -5.93 -4.97 -6.51
N VAL A 20 -6.55 -6.13 -6.34
CA VAL A 20 -7.93 -6.27 -5.91
C VAL A 20 -7.92 -6.91 -4.52
N ALA A 21 -8.49 -6.23 -3.53
CA ALA A 21 -8.57 -6.69 -2.15
C ALA A 21 -10.01 -6.72 -1.65
N LEU A 22 -10.30 -7.64 -0.75
CA LEU A 22 -11.53 -7.76 0.02
C LEU A 22 -11.18 -7.62 1.50
N ASP A 23 -11.71 -6.58 2.13
CA ASP A 23 -11.75 -6.48 3.58
C ASP A 23 -12.96 -7.26 4.09
N GLU A 24 -12.71 -8.41 4.71
CA GLU A 24 -13.74 -9.32 5.20
C GLU A 24 -14.50 -8.74 6.41
N ALA A 25 -13.88 -7.83 7.16
CA ALA A 25 -14.52 -7.21 8.33
C ALA A 25 -15.64 -6.24 7.93
N THR A 26 -15.44 -5.54 6.81
CA THR A 26 -16.38 -4.53 6.29
C THR A 26 -17.17 -5.01 5.06
N ALA A 27 -16.76 -6.15 4.48
CA ALA A 27 -17.23 -6.67 3.20
C ALA A 27 -17.02 -5.68 2.03
N GLU A 28 -15.98 -4.83 2.12
CA GLU A 28 -15.64 -3.85 1.09
C GLU A 28 -14.58 -4.38 0.12
N TYR A 29 -14.80 -4.11 -1.17
CA TYR A 29 -13.80 -4.33 -2.20
C TYR A 29 -12.97 -3.07 -2.40
N LEU A 30 -11.67 -3.25 -2.47
CA LEU A 30 -10.70 -2.19 -2.70
C LEU A 30 -9.91 -2.52 -3.97
N ALA A 31 -9.60 -1.48 -4.73
CA ALA A 31 -8.68 -1.57 -5.85
C ALA A 31 -7.53 -0.58 -5.63
N ALA A 32 -6.31 -1.04 -5.89
CA ALA A 32 -5.14 -0.18 -5.96
C ALA A 32 -4.58 -0.23 -7.38
N ASN A 33 -4.37 0.94 -7.98
CA ASN A 33 -3.68 1.07 -9.26
C ASN A 33 -2.24 0.55 -9.17
N GLU A 34 -1.50 0.56 -10.28
CA GLU A 34 -0.12 0.05 -10.35
C GLU A 34 0.80 0.59 -9.23
N ALA A 35 0.76 1.91 -8.97
CA ALA A 35 1.55 2.55 -7.92
C ALA A 35 1.13 2.10 -6.51
N GLY A 36 -0.18 2.09 -6.22
CA GLY A 36 -0.71 1.58 -4.96
C GLY A 36 -0.43 0.09 -4.78
N GLY A 37 -0.45 -0.69 -5.86
CA GLY A 37 -0.12 -2.11 -5.85
C GLY A 37 1.34 -2.36 -5.50
N LEU A 38 2.25 -1.53 -6.02
CA LEU A 38 3.67 -1.59 -5.65
C LEU A 38 3.84 -1.39 -4.13
N LEU A 39 3.17 -0.38 -3.57
CA LEU A 39 3.20 -0.10 -2.14
C LEU A 39 2.54 -1.22 -1.32
N TRP A 40 1.39 -1.72 -1.76
CA TRP A 40 0.65 -2.80 -1.12
C TRP A 40 1.50 -4.07 -0.99
N ARG A 41 2.14 -4.51 -2.08
CA ARG A 41 3.04 -5.66 -2.09
C ARG A 41 4.23 -5.50 -1.14
N ALA A 42 4.75 -4.28 -1.01
CA ALA A 42 5.83 -3.99 -0.07
C ALA A 42 5.33 -4.04 1.39
N LEU A 43 4.17 -3.45 1.68
CA LEU A 43 3.54 -3.50 3.00
C LEU A 43 3.14 -4.92 3.41
N ALA A 44 2.72 -5.78 2.48
CA ALA A 44 2.46 -7.19 2.74
C ALA A 44 3.70 -7.93 3.31
N LYS A 45 4.91 -7.46 2.98
CA LYS A 45 6.19 -8.01 3.47
C LYS A 45 6.73 -7.24 4.68
N GLY A 46 6.15 -6.09 4.99
CA GLY A 46 6.68 -5.10 5.94
C GLY A 46 7.63 -4.13 5.27
N ALA A 47 7.35 -2.84 5.42
CA ALA A 47 8.15 -1.77 4.85
C ALA A 47 8.14 -0.53 5.75
N THR A 48 9.17 0.32 5.64
CA THR A 48 9.13 1.66 6.22
C THR A 48 8.57 2.66 5.21
N ARG A 49 8.08 3.81 5.70
CA ARG A 49 7.61 4.90 4.83
C ARG A 49 8.68 5.37 3.83
N ASP A 50 9.94 5.40 4.26
CA ASP A 50 11.05 5.79 3.39
C ASP A 50 11.36 4.74 2.32
N ASP A 51 11.27 3.45 2.66
CA ASP A 51 11.41 2.36 1.67
C ASP A 51 10.32 2.44 0.59
N LEU A 52 9.09 2.77 0.99
CA LEU A 52 7.94 2.91 0.09
C LEU A 52 8.14 4.09 -0.87
N ALA A 53 8.51 5.26 -0.34
CA ALA A 53 8.80 6.44 -1.16
C ALA A 53 9.97 6.21 -2.12
N ALA A 54 11.04 5.56 -1.65
CA ALA A 54 12.18 5.21 -2.50
C ALA A 54 11.79 4.27 -3.65
N ARG A 55 10.91 3.30 -3.40
CA ARG A 55 10.40 2.38 -4.43
C ARG A 55 9.56 3.10 -5.48
N LEU A 56 8.66 3.99 -5.06
CA LEU A 56 7.85 4.79 -6.00
C LEU A 56 8.72 5.69 -6.88
N ALA A 57 9.69 6.39 -6.28
CA ALA A 57 10.61 7.24 -7.01
C ALA A 57 11.41 6.44 -8.04
N ALA A 58 11.91 5.27 -7.66
CA ALA A 58 12.68 4.40 -8.55
C ALA A 58 11.85 3.81 -9.70
N GLU A 59 10.65 3.30 -9.40
CA GLU A 59 9.79 2.63 -10.40
C GLU A 59 9.22 3.62 -11.41
N PHE A 60 8.72 4.77 -10.95
CA PHE A 60 7.99 5.72 -11.79
C PHE A 60 8.85 6.90 -12.25
N GLY A 61 10.13 6.97 -11.85
CA GLY A 61 11.04 8.04 -12.23
C GLY A 61 10.63 9.43 -11.74
N ILE A 62 9.90 9.49 -10.61
CA ILE A 62 9.42 10.73 -9.99
C ILE A 62 10.39 11.21 -8.90
N ASP A 63 10.30 12.49 -8.54
CA ASP A 63 11.10 13.03 -7.45
C ASP A 63 10.67 12.49 -6.07
N HIS A 64 11.60 12.56 -5.12
CA HIS A 64 11.41 12.00 -3.78
C HIS A 64 10.34 12.74 -2.96
N GLU A 65 10.12 14.03 -3.22
CA GLU A 65 9.11 14.82 -2.51
C GLU A 65 7.70 14.35 -2.92
N ARG A 66 7.47 14.20 -4.22
CA ARG A 66 6.24 13.64 -4.78
C ARG A 66 6.02 12.20 -4.34
N ALA A 67 7.05 11.35 -4.46
CA ALA A 67 6.94 9.96 -4.01
C ALA A 67 6.61 9.86 -2.51
N GLY A 68 7.17 10.77 -1.71
CA GLY A 68 6.85 10.88 -0.29
C GLY A 68 5.39 11.29 -0.04
N ALA A 69 4.90 12.30 -0.73
CA ALA A 69 3.51 12.75 -0.62
C ALA A 69 2.51 11.66 -1.04
N ASP A 70 2.78 10.98 -2.16
CA ASP A 70 1.94 9.89 -2.66
C ASP A 70 1.95 8.69 -1.68
N THR A 71 3.11 8.38 -1.10
CA THR A 71 3.25 7.37 -0.03
C THR A 71 2.41 7.74 1.19
N ASP A 72 2.50 8.99 1.66
CA ASP A 72 1.79 9.43 2.86
C ASP A 72 0.27 9.43 2.65
N ALA A 73 -0.20 9.85 1.48
CA ALA A 73 -1.61 9.79 1.10
C ALA A 73 -2.12 8.34 1.11
N PHE A 74 -1.38 7.42 0.48
CA PHE A 74 -1.74 6.00 0.45
C PHE A 74 -1.77 5.38 1.85
N LEU A 75 -0.76 5.65 2.68
CA LEU A 75 -0.73 5.16 4.06
C LEU A 75 -1.87 5.73 4.90
N ALA A 76 -2.22 7.01 4.71
CA ALA A 76 -3.35 7.62 5.39
C ALA A 76 -4.68 6.93 5.03
N GLU A 77 -4.88 6.61 3.75
CA GLU A 77 -6.06 5.90 3.28
C GLU A 77 -6.19 4.49 3.86
N LEU A 78 -5.09 3.74 3.95
CA LEU A 78 -5.10 2.42 4.55
C LEU A 78 -5.30 2.48 6.08
N ARG A 79 -4.72 3.48 6.76
CA ARG A 79 -4.96 3.68 8.21
C ARG A 79 -6.41 4.03 8.51
N ALA A 80 -7.02 4.90 7.70
CA ALA A 80 -8.42 5.29 7.87
C ALA A 80 -9.39 4.10 7.74
N ARG A 81 -8.95 3.04 7.05
CA ARG A 81 -9.70 1.79 6.85
C ARG A 81 -9.26 0.65 7.78
N ASP A 82 -8.38 0.93 8.74
CA ASP A 82 -7.86 -0.08 9.68
C ASP A 82 -7.18 -1.29 8.99
N LEU A 83 -6.49 -1.02 7.88
CA LEU A 83 -5.79 -2.03 7.07
C LEU A 83 -4.29 -2.11 7.36
N LEU A 84 -3.78 -1.32 8.31
CA LEU A 84 -2.36 -1.26 8.66
C LEU A 84 -2.11 -1.63 10.12
N GLU A 85 -0.99 -2.29 10.34
CA GLU A 85 -0.44 -2.63 11.66
C GLU A 85 1.05 -2.27 11.72
N GLY A 86 1.59 -2.12 12.93
CA GLY A 86 2.98 -1.70 13.17
C GLY A 86 3.09 -0.21 13.37
#